data_AF-A0A9P0GTM8-F1
#
_entry.id   AF-A0A9P0GTM8-F1
#
_cell.length_a   1.000
_cell.length_b   1.000
_cell.length_c   1.000
_cell.angle_alpha   90.00
_cell.angle_beta   90.00
_cell.angle_gamma   90.00
#
_symmetry.space_group_name_H-M   'P 1'
#
loop_
_entity.id
_entity.type
_entity.pdbx_description
1 polymer ?
#
loop_
_entity_poly.entity_id
_entity_poly.type
_entity_poly.pdbx_seq_one_letter_code
_entity_poly.pdbx_strand_id
1 'polypeptide(L)'
;MNRKKLNNDLRQKLSKIVISELLKSNGEKISDMKADKFNAAADEIVFLFPGEMKETYFMPYSSPKTGLRRPARGKLWSRYVNVKAALRIANQNIMESPGSESCSESVQAISEDIESEILFLRSATEPYPRVLSAWESTFNVRKLRYKDCGIQQVLDAFPCLKMSYGAELLESDYNQMFTDKIDVVYSEWPKISEAILKEVDERKIHPNFETDLDNSTRALLLLPYLFTPVTLKSNSKNKSNWRPTRCEIQESFIFRVKNLDDVAEIVDRRKAKLDNFNLPLQPFAVIAGETNDISCHIVFNENKYKCISSIRCLELLFKIFHALNLEYPYLAFAQQLMEVAMMGGSEPEPAVQPEPTVQPLPLMQLPTDPGSAASSSYCSGEVSGEATTCFKWSNEAILLLVYTYKSYEADFTSGKVSQKMTWEKISKVMEENNHIVSGPQCLSKFNCMKMTFRLSVIITQSLGTIQDPSHTVSLCNH
;
A
#
# COMPACT_ATOMS: atom_id res chain seq x y z
N MET A 1 17.46 -24.10 13.10
CA MET A 1 18.30 -23.21 12.27
C MET A 1 19.18 -22.34 13.15
N ASN A 2 20.44 -22.14 12.76
CA ASN A 2 21.43 -21.37 13.53
C ASN A 2 21.06 -19.86 13.50
N ARG A 3 20.51 -19.33 14.60
CA ARG A 3 19.90 -17.97 14.69
C ARG A 3 20.85 -16.79 14.45
N LYS A 4 22.12 -17.04 14.14
CA LYS A 4 23.17 -16.03 14.00
C LYS A 4 23.59 -15.75 12.55
N LYS A 5 23.06 -16.50 11.58
CA LYS A 5 23.44 -16.40 10.16
C LYS A 5 22.21 -16.17 9.31
N LEU A 6 22.21 -15.09 8.52
CA LEU A 6 21.11 -14.73 7.64
C LEU A 6 20.99 -15.75 6.50
N ASN A 7 19.78 -16.00 6.01
CA ASN A 7 19.59 -16.76 4.77
C ASN A 7 19.77 -15.82 3.56
N ASN A 8 19.93 -16.36 2.36
CA ASN A 8 20.28 -15.57 1.18
C ASN A 8 19.25 -14.47 0.83
N ASP A 9 17.95 -14.76 1.04
CA ASP A 9 16.84 -13.81 0.86
C ASP A 9 16.97 -12.61 1.80
N LEU A 10 17.17 -12.85 3.10
CA LEU A 10 17.38 -11.79 4.09
C LEU A 10 18.64 -10.98 3.81
N ARG A 11 19.74 -11.61 3.36
CA ARG A 11 20.94 -10.88 2.94
C ARG A 11 20.68 -9.93 1.77
N GLN A 12 19.82 -10.32 0.84
CA GLN A 12 19.48 -9.53 -0.34
C GLN A 12 18.55 -8.36 0.02
N LYS A 13 17.55 -8.59 0.87
CA LYS A 13 16.69 -7.55 1.45
C LYS A 13 17.51 -6.54 2.27
N LEU A 14 18.41 -7.02 3.13
CA LEU A 14 19.33 -6.18 3.90
C LEU A 14 20.19 -5.33 2.97
N SER A 15 20.76 -5.92 1.92
CA SER A 15 21.57 -5.18 0.94
C SER A 15 20.76 -4.11 0.20
N LYS A 16 19.47 -4.35 -0.07
CA LYS A 16 18.57 -3.35 -0.66
C LYS A 16 18.34 -2.18 0.29
N ILE A 17 18.05 -2.45 1.56
CA ILE A 17 17.82 -1.42 2.58
C ILE A 17 19.07 -0.56 2.77
N VAL A 18 20.21 -1.20 3.01
CA VAL A 18 21.49 -0.52 3.26
C VAL A 18 21.89 0.37 2.08
N ILE A 19 21.79 -0.12 0.84
CA ILE A 19 22.08 0.72 -0.33
C ILE A 19 21.05 1.84 -0.50
N SER A 20 19.77 1.61 -0.22
CA SER A 20 18.74 2.66 -0.32
C SER A 20 18.97 3.76 0.71
N GLU A 21 19.41 3.41 1.91
CA GLU A 21 19.75 4.37 2.96
C GLU A 21 21.03 5.12 2.59
N LEU A 22 22.11 4.43 2.22
CA LEU A 22 23.36 5.06 1.80
C LEU A 22 23.19 6.06 0.64
N LEU A 23 22.20 5.86 -0.23
CA LEU A 23 21.86 6.78 -1.31
C LEU A 23 21.01 7.97 -0.86
N LYS A 24 20.19 7.83 0.18
CA LYS A 24 19.38 8.91 0.75
C LYS A 24 20.19 9.82 1.66
N SER A 25 21.04 9.25 2.53
CA SER A 25 21.75 10.00 3.56
C SER A 25 22.89 10.87 3.00
N ASN A 26 23.33 10.64 1.74
CA ASN A 26 24.55 11.25 1.23
C ASN A 26 24.34 12.53 0.39
N GLY A 27 23.14 12.87 -0.09
CA GLY A 27 22.88 14.08 -0.92
C GLY A 27 23.72 14.22 -2.22
N GLU A 28 24.70 13.35 -2.42
CA GLU A 28 25.66 13.31 -3.51
C GLU A 28 25.13 12.46 -4.66
N LYS A 29 25.61 12.76 -5.87
CA LYS A 29 25.29 11.98 -7.06
C LYS A 29 25.66 10.52 -6.86
N ILE A 30 24.78 9.61 -7.30
CA ILE A 30 24.99 8.15 -7.31
C ILE A 30 26.32 7.72 -7.93
N SER A 31 26.97 8.58 -8.73
CA SER A 31 28.28 8.33 -9.32
C SER A 31 29.43 8.24 -8.32
N ASP A 32 29.30 8.83 -7.13
CA ASP A 32 30.45 9.23 -6.30
C ASP A 32 30.67 8.34 -5.07
N MET A 33 29.89 7.27 -4.92
CA MET A 33 29.98 6.38 -3.75
C MET A 33 31.32 5.63 -3.70
N LYS A 34 32.14 5.94 -2.69
CA LYS A 34 33.50 5.39 -2.49
C LYS A 34 33.49 4.03 -1.79
N ALA A 35 34.53 3.24 -2.02
CA ALA A 35 34.72 1.89 -1.45
C ALA A 35 34.61 1.88 0.09
N ASP A 36 35.07 2.93 0.76
CA ASP A 36 35.08 3.03 2.23
C ASP A 36 33.67 2.98 2.84
N LYS A 37 32.66 3.50 2.14
CA LYS A 37 31.27 3.46 2.60
C LYS A 37 30.71 2.04 2.60
N PHE A 38 31.04 1.27 1.58
CA PHE A 38 30.65 -0.14 1.51
C PHE A 38 31.41 -0.99 2.52
N ASN A 39 32.67 -0.67 2.79
CA ASN A 39 33.44 -1.32 3.86
C ASN A 39 32.82 -1.05 5.23
N ALA A 40 32.51 0.21 5.55
CA ALA A 40 31.88 0.59 6.82
C ALA A 40 30.52 -0.10 7.00
N ALA A 41 29.67 -0.09 5.97
CA ALA A 41 28.38 -0.77 6.01
C ALA A 41 28.53 -2.31 6.16
N ALA A 42 29.53 -2.92 5.52
CA ALA A 42 29.79 -4.35 5.69
C ALA A 42 30.28 -4.68 7.12
N ASP A 43 31.09 -3.81 7.74
CA ASP A 43 31.51 -3.95 9.13
C ASP A 43 30.33 -3.85 10.10
N GLU A 44 29.43 -2.90 9.88
CA GLU A 44 28.23 -2.73 10.70
C GLU A 44 27.27 -3.93 10.58
N ILE A 45 27.13 -4.50 9.38
CA ILE A 45 26.35 -5.73 9.18
C ILE A 45 26.96 -6.89 9.95
N VAL A 46 28.28 -7.06 9.95
CA VAL A 46 28.95 -8.13 10.71
C VAL A 46 28.84 -7.89 12.21
N PHE A 47 28.87 -6.63 12.65
CA PHE A 47 28.65 -6.26 14.04
C PHE A 47 27.23 -6.63 14.52
N LEU A 48 26.21 -6.28 13.74
CA LEU A 48 24.81 -6.60 14.03
C LEU A 48 24.49 -8.10 13.87
N PHE A 49 25.19 -8.78 12.98
CA PHE A 49 25.02 -10.20 12.69
C PHE A 49 26.37 -10.94 12.74
N PRO A 50 26.85 -11.34 13.94
CA PRO A 50 28.18 -11.93 14.10
C PRO A 50 28.45 -13.24 13.36
N GLY A 51 27.43 -13.87 12.75
CA GLY A 51 27.59 -15.05 11.89
C GLY A 51 27.71 -14.75 10.39
N GLU A 52 27.72 -13.47 10.02
CA GLU A 52 27.94 -12.98 8.67
C GLU A 52 29.44 -12.73 8.40
N MET A 53 29.86 -12.80 7.14
CA MET A 53 31.24 -12.50 6.74
C MET A 53 31.27 -11.22 5.91
N LYS A 54 32.20 -10.32 6.21
CA LYS A 54 32.34 -9.01 5.55
C LYS A 54 32.42 -9.14 4.03
N GLU A 55 33.17 -10.13 3.56
CA GLU A 55 33.41 -10.44 2.16
C GLU A 55 32.14 -10.82 1.39
N THR A 56 31.10 -11.27 2.09
CA THR A 56 29.78 -11.54 1.50
C THR A 56 29.11 -10.25 1.01
N TYR A 57 29.36 -9.15 1.71
CA TYR A 57 28.71 -7.86 1.47
C TYR A 57 29.58 -6.94 0.64
N PHE A 58 30.90 -6.90 0.90
CA PHE A 58 31.82 -6.10 0.12
C PHE A 58 33.26 -6.62 0.17
N MET A 59 33.87 -6.76 -1.01
CA MET A 59 35.30 -6.94 -1.21
C MET A 59 35.80 -5.87 -2.18
N PRO A 60 36.78 -5.03 -1.79
CA PRO A 60 37.35 -4.01 -2.65
C PRO A 60 38.21 -4.62 -3.77
N TYR A 61 38.63 -3.79 -4.72
CA TYR A 61 39.58 -4.19 -5.77
C TYR A 61 40.90 -4.67 -5.16
N SER A 62 41.45 -5.77 -5.69
CA SER A 62 42.81 -6.20 -5.36
C SER A 62 43.80 -5.76 -6.44
N SER A 63 44.93 -5.19 -6.02
CA SER A 63 46.06 -4.90 -6.91
C SER A 63 46.75 -6.20 -7.35
N PRO A 64 47.21 -6.33 -8.59
CA PRO A 64 47.82 -7.55 -9.09
C PRO A 64 49.21 -7.74 -8.46
N LYS A 65 49.36 -8.66 -7.49
CA LYS A 65 50.69 -9.17 -7.12
C LYS A 65 51.12 -10.35 -8.01
N THR A 66 50.17 -11.06 -8.63
CA THR A 66 50.36 -12.05 -9.69
C THR A 66 49.05 -12.20 -10.47
N GLY A 67 49.01 -11.79 -11.75
CA GLY A 67 47.85 -12.00 -12.64
C GLY A 67 46.67 -11.03 -12.48
N LEU A 68 45.64 -11.25 -13.33
CA LEU A 68 44.57 -10.30 -13.67
C LEU A 68 43.90 -9.59 -12.48
N ARG A 69 43.66 -8.28 -12.64
CA ARG A 69 42.94 -7.40 -11.72
C ARG A 69 41.55 -7.98 -11.40
N ARG A 70 41.26 -8.19 -10.10
CA ARG A 70 39.93 -8.65 -9.67
C ARG A 70 39.02 -7.45 -9.37
N PRO A 71 37.81 -7.40 -9.94
CA PRO A 71 36.86 -6.31 -9.67
C PRO A 71 36.31 -6.40 -8.24
N ALA A 72 35.81 -5.27 -7.73
CA ALA A 72 35.05 -5.26 -6.49
C ALA A 72 33.81 -6.16 -6.59
N ARG A 73 33.49 -6.86 -5.50
CA ARG A 73 32.42 -7.87 -5.45
C ARG A 73 31.71 -7.84 -4.09
N GLY A 74 30.58 -8.52 -3.98
CA GLY A 74 29.76 -8.58 -2.76
C GLY A 74 28.37 -7.98 -2.96
N LYS A 75 27.43 -8.36 -2.11
CA LYS A 75 26.01 -8.04 -2.29
C LYS A 75 25.69 -6.54 -2.30
N LEU A 76 26.39 -5.74 -1.49
CA LEU A 76 26.22 -4.29 -1.48
C LEU A 76 26.71 -3.66 -2.79
N TRP A 77 27.87 -4.09 -3.27
CA TRP A 77 28.42 -3.62 -4.54
C TRP A 77 27.55 -4.02 -5.73
N SER A 78 27.13 -5.28 -5.81
CA SER A 78 26.23 -5.77 -6.85
C SER A 78 24.90 -5.00 -6.86
N ARG A 79 24.32 -4.73 -5.68
CA ARG A 79 23.09 -3.95 -5.58
C ARG A 79 23.30 -2.51 -6.05
N TYR A 80 24.38 -1.86 -5.63
CA TYR A 80 24.73 -0.52 -6.08
C TYR A 80 24.92 -0.44 -7.60
N VAL A 81 25.67 -1.37 -8.20
CA VAL A 81 25.89 -1.41 -9.65
C VAL A 81 24.56 -1.64 -10.39
N ASN A 82 23.70 -2.53 -9.90
CA ASN A 82 22.39 -2.76 -10.50
C ASN A 82 21.47 -1.53 -10.41
N VAL A 83 21.45 -0.84 -9.27
CA VAL A 83 20.70 0.42 -9.11
C VAL A 83 21.25 1.49 -10.05
N LYS A 84 22.57 1.62 -10.16
CA LYS A 84 23.24 2.56 -11.07
C LYS A 84 22.98 2.22 -12.54
N ALA A 85 22.95 0.95 -12.91
CA ALA A 85 22.65 0.49 -14.26
C ALA A 85 21.17 0.74 -14.61
N ALA A 86 20.25 0.41 -13.71
CA ALA A 86 18.82 0.69 -13.88
C ALA A 86 18.54 2.19 -14.08
N LEU A 87 19.22 3.05 -13.32
CA LEU A 87 19.12 4.50 -13.48
C LEU A 87 19.77 5.01 -14.77
N ARG A 88 20.88 4.40 -15.22
CA ARG A 88 21.48 4.75 -16.52
C ARG A 88 20.57 4.38 -17.68
N ILE A 89 19.91 3.23 -17.64
CA ILE A 89 18.95 2.80 -18.67
C ILE A 89 17.72 3.73 -18.65
N ALA A 90 17.22 4.07 -17.47
CA ALA A 90 16.18 5.08 -17.31
C ALA A 90 16.60 6.44 -17.92
N ASN A 91 17.86 6.83 -17.76
CA ASN A 91 18.41 8.07 -18.32
C ASN A 91 18.79 7.96 -19.81
N GLN A 92 19.09 6.78 -20.35
CA GLN A 92 19.39 6.57 -21.77
C GLN A 92 18.14 6.44 -22.64
N ASN A 93 17.06 5.87 -22.10
CA ASN A 93 15.74 5.89 -22.73
C ASN A 93 15.17 7.32 -22.86
N ILE A 94 15.75 8.29 -22.16
CA ILE A 94 15.48 9.73 -22.31
C ILE A 94 16.30 10.33 -23.49
N MET A 95 17.46 9.76 -23.86
CA MET A 95 18.37 10.35 -24.85
C MET A 95 18.21 9.84 -26.31
N GLU A 96 17.60 8.68 -26.56
CA GLU A 96 17.47 8.11 -27.93
C GLU A 96 16.11 8.36 -28.63
N SER A 97 15.19 9.11 -28.02
CA SER A 97 14.09 9.75 -28.76
C SER A 97 14.60 11.03 -29.44
N PRO A 98 14.38 11.23 -30.75
CA PRO A 98 14.73 12.49 -31.39
C PRO A 98 13.85 13.60 -30.83
N GLY A 99 14.46 14.47 -30.03
CA GLY A 99 13.82 15.67 -29.47
C GLY A 99 13.51 15.55 -27.98
N SER A 100 14.53 15.61 -27.12
CA SER A 100 14.31 16.03 -25.74
C SER A 100 15.58 16.62 -25.13
N GLU A 101 15.52 17.93 -24.86
CA GLU A 101 16.36 18.56 -23.85
C GLU A 101 15.81 18.18 -22.46
N SER A 102 16.69 17.59 -21.65
CA SER A 102 16.78 17.59 -20.19
C SER A 102 15.56 18.03 -19.37
N CYS A 103 15.13 17.16 -18.44
CA CYS A 103 14.40 17.62 -17.25
C CYS A 103 15.13 17.23 -15.96
N SER A 104 15.90 18.18 -15.47
CA SER A 104 16.02 18.49 -14.04
C SER A 104 14.64 18.64 -13.40
N GLU A 105 14.55 18.43 -12.08
CA GLU A 105 13.44 18.93 -11.25
C GLU A 105 13.33 20.46 -11.42
N SER A 106 12.52 20.82 -12.38
CA SER A 106 12.01 22.13 -12.75
C SER A 106 10.68 21.77 -13.37
N VAL A 107 9.60 22.49 -13.04
CA VAL A 107 8.28 22.38 -13.65
C VAL A 107 8.46 22.16 -15.16
N GLN A 108 8.39 20.89 -15.59
CA GLN A 108 8.48 20.56 -17.00
C GLN A 108 7.22 21.15 -17.57
N ALA A 109 7.34 22.13 -18.47
CA ALA A 109 6.21 22.79 -19.07
C ALA A 109 5.27 21.70 -19.60
N ILE A 110 4.15 21.53 -18.90
CA ILE A 110 3.13 20.57 -19.28
C ILE A 110 2.71 21.02 -20.67
N SER A 111 2.77 20.12 -21.66
CA SER A 111 2.46 20.46 -23.04
C SER A 111 1.14 21.24 -23.08
N GLU A 112 1.09 22.35 -23.82
CA GLU A 112 -0.12 23.16 -23.99
C GLU A 112 -1.31 22.29 -24.44
N ASP A 113 -1.03 21.22 -25.19
CA ASP A 113 -2.02 20.22 -25.61
C ASP A 113 -2.61 19.45 -24.40
N ILE A 114 -1.76 19.00 -23.47
CA ILE A 114 -2.21 18.27 -22.27
C ILE A 114 -2.96 19.20 -21.31
N GLU A 115 -2.52 20.46 -21.17
CA GLU A 115 -3.26 21.45 -20.38
C GLU A 115 -4.63 21.73 -20.98
N SER A 116 -4.72 21.81 -22.32
CA SER A 116 -5.97 21.99 -23.03
C SER A 116 -6.92 20.81 -22.81
N GLU A 117 -6.41 19.58 -22.80
CA GLU A 117 -7.20 18.38 -22.45
C GLU A 117 -7.67 18.39 -21.00
N ILE A 118 -6.83 18.82 -20.05
CA ILE A 118 -7.24 18.96 -18.64
C ILE A 118 -8.31 20.04 -18.51
N LEU A 119 -8.14 21.18 -19.17
CA LEU A 119 -9.11 22.27 -19.15
C LEU A 119 -10.46 21.82 -19.73
N PHE A 120 -10.44 21.06 -20.83
CA PHE A 120 -11.62 20.43 -21.41
C PHE A 120 -12.35 19.56 -20.38
N LEU A 121 -11.63 18.68 -19.66
CA LEU A 121 -12.21 17.81 -18.63
C LEU A 121 -12.85 18.55 -17.44
N ARG A 122 -12.49 19.82 -17.19
CA ARG A 122 -13.09 20.61 -16.09
C ARG A 122 -14.55 20.97 -16.32
N SER A 123 -15.02 20.89 -17.56
CA SER A 123 -16.43 21.16 -17.92
C SER A 123 -17.08 20.07 -18.77
N ALA A 124 -16.29 19.16 -19.36
CA ALA A 124 -16.82 18.16 -20.27
C ALA A 124 -17.59 17.04 -19.54
N THR A 125 -18.77 16.71 -20.06
CA THR A 125 -19.58 15.56 -19.65
C THR A 125 -20.03 14.70 -20.84
N GLU A 126 -19.83 15.15 -22.07
CA GLU A 126 -20.17 14.43 -23.31
C GLU A 126 -19.33 15.01 -24.48
N PRO A 127 -19.16 14.28 -25.59
CA PRO A 127 -19.54 12.88 -25.78
C PRO A 127 -18.54 11.93 -25.09
N TYR A 128 -19.04 10.82 -24.51
CA TYR A 128 -18.21 9.84 -23.79
C TYR A 128 -16.87 9.47 -24.47
N PRO A 129 -16.80 9.12 -25.78
CA PRO A 129 -15.53 8.76 -26.41
C PRO A 129 -14.46 9.87 -26.35
N ARG A 130 -14.88 11.14 -26.44
CA ARG A 130 -13.96 12.28 -26.36
C ARG A 130 -13.49 12.49 -24.92
N VAL A 131 -14.40 12.34 -23.96
CA VAL A 131 -14.10 12.43 -22.52
C VAL A 131 -13.11 11.33 -22.13
N LEU A 132 -13.35 10.08 -22.54
CA LEU A 132 -12.45 8.96 -22.27
C LEU A 132 -11.06 9.20 -22.86
N SER A 133 -10.97 9.62 -24.12
CA SER A 133 -9.68 9.91 -24.76
C SER A 133 -8.90 11.03 -24.04
N ALA A 134 -9.59 12.11 -23.61
CA ALA A 134 -8.98 13.16 -22.80
C ALA A 134 -8.58 12.64 -21.41
N TRP A 135 -9.41 11.80 -20.80
CA TRP A 135 -9.15 11.22 -19.50
C TRP A 135 -7.88 10.38 -19.51
N GLU A 136 -7.76 9.48 -20.48
CA GLU A 136 -6.61 8.61 -20.65
C GLU A 136 -5.32 9.39 -20.93
N SER A 137 -5.34 10.34 -21.85
CA SER A 137 -4.16 11.14 -22.21
C SER A 137 -3.65 12.00 -21.05
N THR A 138 -4.54 12.43 -20.15
CA THR A 138 -4.20 13.29 -19.01
C THR A 138 -3.90 12.52 -17.73
N PHE A 139 -3.93 11.19 -17.75
CA PHE A 139 -3.80 10.34 -16.56
C PHE A 139 -2.61 10.68 -15.67
N ASN A 140 -1.40 10.72 -16.22
CA ASN A 140 -0.18 10.99 -15.44
C ASN A 140 -0.21 12.35 -14.74
N VAL A 141 -0.77 13.36 -15.42
CA VAL A 141 -0.86 14.72 -14.88
C VAL A 141 -1.97 14.83 -13.83
N ARG A 142 -3.15 14.23 -14.07
CA ARG A 142 -4.23 14.17 -13.08
C ARG A 142 -3.77 13.46 -11.81
N LYS A 143 -3.10 12.30 -11.95
CA LYS A 143 -2.56 11.54 -10.83
C LYS A 143 -1.58 12.34 -9.98
N LEU A 144 -0.71 13.15 -10.62
CA LEU A 144 0.25 13.99 -9.90
C LEU A 144 -0.44 15.18 -9.22
N ARG A 145 -1.31 15.90 -9.93
CA ARG A 145 -1.96 17.12 -9.43
C ARG A 145 -2.94 16.87 -8.30
N TYR A 146 -3.65 15.75 -8.35
CA TYR A 146 -4.73 15.42 -7.42
C TYR A 146 -4.36 14.31 -6.43
N LYS A 147 -3.07 13.96 -6.32
CA LYS A 147 -2.57 12.89 -5.45
C LYS A 147 -3.02 13.03 -4.00
N ASP A 148 -2.99 14.25 -3.48
CA ASP A 148 -3.30 14.59 -2.09
C ASP A 148 -4.66 15.29 -1.95
N CYS A 149 -5.50 15.25 -3.00
CA CYS A 149 -6.84 15.83 -3.00
C CYS A 149 -7.87 14.86 -2.42
N GLY A 150 -8.87 15.41 -1.73
CA GLY A 150 -10.03 14.64 -1.27
C GLY A 150 -10.99 14.29 -2.42
N ILE A 151 -11.79 13.23 -2.24
CA ILE A 151 -12.79 12.77 -3.23
C ILE A 151 -13.65 13.91 -3.77
N GLN A 152 -14.16 14.77 -2.88
CA GLN A 152 -15.03 15.89 -3.27
C GLN A 152 -14.31 16.85 -4.23
N GLN A 153 -13.05 17.17 -3.96
CA GLN A 153 -12.26 18.07 -4.80
C GLN A 153 -12.04 17.47 -6.20
N VAL A 154 -11.81 16.16 -6.29
CA VAL A 154 -11.67 15.46 -7.58
C VAL A 154 -12.99 15.47 -8.35
N LEU A 155 -14.12 15.19 -7.68
CA LEU A 155 -15.45 15.21 -8.29
C LEU A 155 -15.85 16.61 -8.77
N ASP A 156 -15.46 17.65 -8.05
CA ASP A 156 -15.76 19.04 -8.43
C ASP A 156 -14.83 19.54 -9.54
N ALA A 157 -13.60 19.03 -9.59
CA ALA A 157 -12.67 19.32 -10.68
C ALA A 157 -13.09 18.64 -12.00
N PHE A 158 -13.76 17.50 -11.95
CA PHE A 158 -14.08 16.68 -13.12
C PHE A 158 -15.55 16.24 -13.13
N PRO A 159 -16.47 17.06 -13.69
CA PRO A 159 -17.89 16.77 -13.74
C PRO A 159 -18.25 15.46 -14.47
N CYS A 160 -17.40 14.99 -15.40
CA CYS A 160 -17.57 13.69 -16.06
C CYS A 160 -17.65 12.51 -15.07
N LEU A 161 -17.03 12.62 -13.89
CA LEU A 161 -17.14 11.63 -12.82
C LEU A 161 -18.49 11.64 -12.10
N LYS A 162 -19.43 12.53 -12.46
CA LYS A 162 -20.81 12.52 -11.97
C LYS A 162 -21.77 11.84 -12.97
N MET A 163 -21.27 11.52 -14.16
CA MET A 163 -22.04 10.87 -15.23
C MET A 163 -22.13 9.37 -15.00
N SER A 164 -23.08 8.68 -15.66
CA SER A 164 -23.28 7.23 -15.51
C SER A 164 -22.06 6.39 -15.84
N TYR A 165 -21.22 6.85 -16.77
CA TYR A 165 -19.96 6.20 -17.17
C TYR A 165 -18.76 6.60 -16.28
N GLY A 166 -18.94 7.48 -15.28
CA GLY A 166 -17.82 8.05 -14.51
C GLY A 166 -16.94 7.00 -13.83
N ALA A 167 -17.52 5.86 -13.43
CA ALA A 167 -16.76 4.75 -12.88
C ALA A 167 -15.85 4.05 -13.90
N GLU A 168 -16.23 4.04 -15.20
CA GLU A 168 -15.41 3.47 -16.28
C GLU A 168 -14.13 4.29 -16.50
N LEU A 169 -14.19 5.61 -16.28
CA LEU A 169 -13.02 6.47 -16.31
C LEU A 169 -12.01 6.10 -15.22
N LEU A 170 -12.49 5.86 -14.00
CA LEU A 170 -11.64 5.43 -12.88
C LEU A 170 -11.09 4.01 -13.08
N GLU A 171 -11.86 3.14 -13.72
CA GLU A 171 -11.39 1.83 -14.15
C GLU A 171 -10.29 1.93 -15.21
N SER A 172 -10.40 2.84 -16.19
CA SER A 172 -9.33 3.08 -17.16
C SER A 172 -8.03 3.52 -16.48
N ASP A 173 -8.10 4.41 -15.48
CA ASP A 173 -6.92 4.81 -14.68
C ASP A 173 -6.28 3.61 -13.97
N TYR A 174 -7.07 2.73 -13.35
CA TYR A 174 -6.55 1.51 -12.75
C TYR A 174 -5.88 0.59 -13.78
N ASN A 175 -6.53 0.37 -14.93
CA ASN A 175 -6.02 -0.53 -15.97
C ASN A 175 -4.70 -0.03 -16.56
N GLN A 176 -4.51 1.29 -16.65
CA GLN A 176 -3.22 1.90 -17.02
C GLN A 176 -2.13 1.69 -15.95
N MET A 177 -2.51 1.64 -14.67
CA MET A 177 -1.58 1.40 -13.56
C MET A 177 -1.18 -0.07 -13.40
N PHE A 178 -2.09 -0.99 -13.69
CA PHE A 178 -1.95 -2.41 -13.39
C PHE A 178 -2.45 -3.28 -14.55
N THR A 179 -1.73 -3.23 -15.67
CA THR A 179 -2.10 -3.94 -16.91
C THR A 179 -2.13 -5.47 -16.75
N ASP A 180 -1.38 -6.02 -15.79
CA ASP A 180 -1.33 -7.45 -15.46
C ASP A 180 -2.40 -7.87 -14.42
N LYS A 181 -3.10 -6.91 -13.81
CA LYS A 181 -4.07 -7.16 -12.73
C LYS A 181 -5.45 -6.61 -13.03
N ILE A 182 -5.80 -6.46 -14.31
CA ILE A 182 -7.11 -5.97 -14.76
C ILE A 182 -8.22 -6.87 -14.23
N ASP A 183 -8.08 -8.20 -14.37
CA ASP A 183 -9.10 -9.20 -14.02
C ASP A 183 -8.82 -9.95 -12.71
N VAL A 184 -7.91 -9.43 -11.89
CA VAL A 184 -7.38 -10.14 -10.70
C VAL A 184 -8.48 -10.53 -9.70
N VAL A 185 -9.54 -9.72 -9.62
CA VAL A 185 -10.67 -10.02 -8.75
C VAL A 185 -11.41 -11.28 -9.23
N TYR A 186 -11.59 -11.46 -10.54
CA TYR A 186 -12.26 -12.66 -11.05
C TYR A 186 -11.40 -13.92 -10.90
N SER A 187 -10.07 -13.81 -10.94
CA SER A 187 -9.18 -14.96 -10.76
C SER A 187 -9.05 -15.42 -9.30
N GLU A 188 -9.02 -14.47 -8.36
CA GLU A 188 -8.76 -14.78 -6.95
C GLU A 188 -10.02 -14.87 -6.10
N TRP A 189 -11.07 -14.10 -6.42
CA TRP A 189 -12.29 -14.06 -5.60
C TRP A 189 -12.97 -15.42 -5.38
N PRO A 190 -13.08 -16.34 -6.36
CA PRO A 190 -13.72 -17.63 -6.12
C PRO A 190 -13.12 -18.38 -4.93
N LYS A 191 -11.78 -18.42 -4.84
CA LYS A 191 -11.04 -19.10 -3.77
C LYS A 191 -11.19 -18.39 -2.43
N ILE A 192 -11.17 -17.05 -2.45
CA ILE A 192 -11.37 -16.21 -1.27
C ILE A 192 -12.79 -16.40 -0.73
N SER A 193 -13.80 -16.40 -1.61
CA SER A 193 -15.21 -16.57 -1.24
C SER A 193 -15.46 -17.91 -0.57
N GLU A 194 -14.88 -18.99 -1.10
CA GLU A 194 -14.97 -20.32 -0.51
C GLU A 194 -14.32 -20.38 0.88
N ALA A 195 -13.13 -19.79 1.03
CA ALA A 195 -12.45 -19.69 2.33
C ALA A 195 -13.26 -18.89 3.37
N ILE A 196 -13.88 -17.78 2.95
CA ILE A 196 -14.76 -16.97 3.82
C ILE A 196 -15.94 -17.81 4.28
N LEU A 197 -16.65 -18.48 3.35
CA LEU A 197 -17.84 -19.27 3.69
C LEU A 197 -17.50 -20.45 4.61
N LYS A 198 -16.39 -21.14 4.35
CA LYS A 198 -15.89 -22.19 5.23
C LYS A 198 -15.63 -21.69 6.65
N GLU A 199 -14.96 -20.54 6.79
CA GLU A 199 -14.65 -19.96 8.11
C GLU A 199 -15.93 -19.52 8.85
N VAL A 200 -16.92 -19.00 8.12
CA VAL A 200 -18.24 -18.65 8.67
C VAL A 200 -18.92 -19.89 9.25
N ASP A 201 -18.92 -20.99 8.49
CA ASP A 201 -19.53 -22.26 8.90
C ASP A 201 -18.83 -22.86 10.12
N GLU A 202 -17.49 -22.90 10.12
CA GLU A 202 -16.68 -23.41 11.24
C GLU A 202 -16.93 -22.61 12.53
N ARG A 203 -17.14 -21.30 12.41
CA ARG A 203 -17.45 -20.41 13.55
C ARG A 203 -18.93 -20.37 13.91
N LYS A 204 -19.78 -21.09 13.18
CA LYS A 204 -21.24 -21.10 13.38
C LYS A 204 -21.83 -19.68 13.37
N ILE A 205 -21.29 -18.84 12.48
CA ILE A 205 -21.77 -17.47 12.29
C ILE A 205 -23.04 -17.57 11.45
N HIS A 206 -24.20 -17.47 12.11
CA HIS A 206 -25.52 -17.50 11.48
C HIS A 206 -26.28 -16.18 11.68
N PRO A 207 -25.83 -15.07 11.08
CA PRO A 207 -26.68 -13.90 10.94
C PRO A 207 -27.92 -14.25 10.11
N ASN A 208 -29.06 -13.62 10.43
CA ASN A 208 -30.31 -13.77 9.68
C ASN A 208 -30.15 -13.20 8.26
N PHE A 209 -29.52 -13.95 7.36
CA PHE A 209 -29.49 -13.65 5.93
C PHE A 209 -30.44 -14.58 5.19
N GLU A 210 -31.03 -14.05 4.12
CA GLU A 210 -31.80 -14.84 3.17
C GLU A 210 -30.90 -15.91 2.52
N THR A 211 -31.42 -17.13 2.44
CA THR A 211 -30.66 -18.33 2.05
C THR A 211 -30.36 -18.41 0.55
N ASP A 212 -31.04 -17.59 -0.25
CA ASP A 212 -31.11 -17.79 -1.71
C ASP A 212 -30.12 -16.91 -2.50
N LEU A 213 -29.10 -16.37 -1.82
CA LEU A 213 -28.05 -15.56 -2.44
C LEU A 213 -26.90 -16.43 -2.99
N ASP A 214 -26.27 -15.99 -4.07
CA ASP A 214 -25.09 -16.66 -4.62
C ASP A 214 -23.89 -16.60 -3.65
N ASN A 215 -22.93 -17.51 -3.81
CA ASN A 215 -21.78 -17.64 -2.92
C ASN A 215 -20.92 -16.37 -2.83
N SER A 216 -20.77 -15.61 -3.93
CA SER A 216 -19.98 -14.37 -3.91
C SER A 216 -20.68 -13.31 -3.07
N THR A 217 -21.98 -13.12 -3.31
CA THR A 217 -22.80 -12.18 -2.54
C THR A 217 -22.83 -12.56 -1.06
N ARG A 218 -23.05 -13.85 -0.74
CA ARG A 218 -23.03 -14.36 0.63
C ARG A 218 -21.69 -14.09 1.30
N ALA A 219 -20.58 -14.45 0.66
CA ALA A 219 -19.25 -14.25 1.19
C ALA A 219 -18.98 -12.76 1.48
N LEU A 220 -19.34 -11.87 0.56
CA LEU A 220 -19.17 -10.43 0.73
C LEU A 220 -19.97 -9.87 1.92
N LEU A 221 -21.23 -10.30 2.08
CA LEU A 221 -22.09 -9.85 3.19
C LEU A 221 -21.66 -10.42 4.54
N LEU A 222 -21.11 -11.63 4.56
CA LEU A 222 -20.65 -12.32 5.76
C LEU A 222 -19.23 -11.92 6.20
N LEU A 223 -18.40 -11.46 5.26
CA LEU A 223 -17.00 -11.10 5.52
C LEU A 223 -16.82 -10.18 6.75
N PRO A 224 -17.62 -9.12 6.94
CA PRO A 224 -17.52 -8.26 8.13
C PRO A 224 -17.68 -8.97 9.48
N TYR A 225 -18.33 -10.13 9.54
CA TYR A 225 -18.54 -10.89 10.78
C TYR A 225 -17.30 -11.68 11.21
N LEU A 226 -16.35 -11.91 10.31
CA LEU A 226 -15.11 -12.65 10.60
C LEU A 226 -14.10 -11.85 11.43
N PHE A 227 -14.27 -10.53 11.50
CA PHE A 227 -13.34 -9.62 12.16
C PHE A 227 -13.86 -9.12 13.50
N THR A 228 -13.08 -8.36 14.29
CA THR A 228 -13.58 -7.73 15.53
C THR A 228 -13.62 -6.22 15.34
N PRO A 229 -14.72 -5.51 15.67
CA PRO A 229 -14.78 -4.06 15.53
C PRO A 229 -13.71 -3.36 16.37
N VAL A 230 -12.96 -2.46 15.73
CA VAL A 230 -11.92 -1.63 16.35
C VAL A 230 -12.57 -0.37 16.93
N THR A 231 -12.19 0.00 18.16
CA THR A 231 -12.69 1.24 18.78
C THR A 231 -11.87 2.43 18.30
N LEU A 232 -12.55 3.43 17.77
CA LEU A 232 -12.01 4.72 17.35
C LEU A 232 -11.99 5.65 18.54
N LYS A 233 -10.81 6.17 18.87
CA LYS A 233 -10.71 7.22 19.88
C LYS A 233 -11.09 8.55 19.25
N SER A 234 -11.88 9.34 19.95
CA SER A 234 -12.09 10.72 19.53
C SER A 234 -10.89 11.57 19.93
N ASN A 235 -10.49 12.50 19.07
CA ASN A 235 -9.43 13.46 19.35
C ASN A 235 -9.91 14.63 20.23
N SER A 236 -11.21 14.70 20.54
CA SER A 236 -11.79 15.75 21.38
C SER A 236 -12.12 15.23 22.77
N LYS A 237 -11.73 15.98 23.81
CA LYS A 237 -12.06 15.71 25.23
C LYS A 237 -13.58 15.62 25.49
N ASN A 238 -14.39 16.19 24.59
CA ASN A 238 -15.86 16.24 24.71
C ASN A 238 -16.59 15.22 23.84
N LYS A 239 -15.89 14.42 23.03
CA LYS A 239 -16.52 13.43 22.13
C LYS A 239 -16.19 12.02 22.61
N SER A 240 -17.20 11.16 22.67
CA SER A 240 -17.02 9.77 23.08
C SER A 240 -16.22 8.97 22.06
N ASN A 241 -15.46 7.99 22.53
CA ASN A 241 -14.91 6.94 21.67
C ASN A 241 -16.05 6.24 20.90
N TRP A 242 -15.82 5.91 19.63
CA TRP A 242 -16.79 5.20 18.82
C TRP A 242 -16.28 3.81 18.48
N ARG A 243 -17.01 2.80 18.91
CA ARG A 243 -16.82 1.43 18.42
C ARG A 243 -17.90 1.15 17.37
N PRO A 244 -17.54 0.96 16.10
CA PRO A 244 -18.51 0.67 15.05
C PRO A 244 -19.28 -0.62 15.34
N THR A 245 -20.59 -0.59 15.11
CA THR A 245 -21.41 -1.80 15.17
C THR A 245 -21.15 -2.68 13.95
N ARG A 246 -21.62 -3.93 13.96
CA ARG A 246 -21.51 -4.82 12.79
C ARG A 246 -22.20 -4.24 11.56
N CYS A 247 -23.39 -3.67 11.74
CA CYS A 247 -24.12 -2.98 10.68
C CYS A 247 -23.29 -1.83 10.10
N GLU A 248 -22.70 -0.98 10.96
CA GLU A 248 -21.84 0.11 10.49
C GLU A 248 -20.61 -0.38 9.73
N ILE A 249 -20.11 -1.57 10.05
CA ILE A 249 -19.01 -2.19 9.31
C ILE A 249 -19.45 -2.66 7.94
N GLN A 250 -20.56 -3.38 7.85
CA GLN A 250 -21.12 -3.78 6.56
C GLN A 250 -21.41 -2.57 5.69
N GLU A 251 -22.08 -1.57 6.26
CA GLU A 251 -22.43 -0.34 5.56
C GLU A 251 -21.23 0.39 4.99
N SER A 252 -20.05 0.22 5.61
CA SER A 252 -18.81 0.82 5.14
C SER A 252 -18.19 0.19 3.90
N PHE A 253 -18.59 -1.03 3.54
CA PHE A 253 -17.97 -1.78 2.47
C PHE A 253 -18.99 -2.33 1.48
N ILE A 254 -19.79 -3.31 1.90
CA ILE A 254 -20.93 -3.81 1.14
C ILE A 254 -22.07 -4.19 2.08
N PHE A 255 -23.29 -3.83 1.69
CA PHE A 255 -24.48 -4.19 2.45
C PHE A 255 -25.70 -4.30 1.54
N ARG A 256 -26.79 -4.83 2.12
CA ARG A 256 -28.05 -5.03 1.42
C ARG A 256 -29.14 -4.12 1.97
N VAL A 257 -29.97 -3.59 1.08
CA VAL A 257 -31.20 -2.83 1.37
C VAL A 257 -32.37 -3.43 0.61
N LYS A 258 -33.59 -3.18 1.08
CA LYS A 258 -34.79 -3.57 0.34
C LYS A 258 -35.02 -2.62 -0.83
N ASN A 259 -35.00 -1.32 -0.56
CA ASN A 259 -35.18 -0.29 -1.57
C ASN A 259 -33.91 0.54 -1.73
N LEU A 260 -33.55 0.89 -2.97
CA LEU A 260 -32.38 1.73 -3.27
C LEU A 260 -32.51 3.16 -2.70
N ASP A 261 -33.74 3.59 -2.42
CA ASP A 261 -34.04 4.89 -1.84
C ASP A 261 -33.60 4.99 -0.37
N ASP A 262 -33.62 3.86 0.35
CA ASP A 262 -33.16 3.75 1.75
C ASP A 262 -31.67 4.12 1.90
N VAL A 263 -30.90 4.07 0.81
CA VAL A 263 -29.47 4.39 0.80
C VAL A 263 -29.20 5.84 1.16
N ALA A 264 -30.10 6.77 0.80
CA ALA A 264 -29.89 8.19 1.08
C ALA A 264 -29.81 8.45 2.59
N GLU A 265 -30.73 7.89 3.36
CA GLU A 265 -30.74 8.02 4.83
C GLU A 265 -29.48 7.37 5.45
N ILE A 266 -29.02 6.24 4.90
CA ILE A 266 -27.79 5.58 5.37
C ILE A 266 -26.56 6.45 5.08
N VAL A 267 -26.48 7.07 3.90
CA VAL A 267 -25.40 8.00 3.53
C VAL A 267 -25.38 9.17 4.51
N ASP A 268 -26.51 9.83 4.73
CA ASP A 268 -26.60 11.01 5.60
C ASP A 268 -26.22 10.69 7.04
N ARG A 269 -26.78 9.60 7.58
CA ARG A 269 -26.42 9.10 8.91
C ARG A 269 -24.92 8.80 9.03
N ARG A 270 -24.32 8.21 8.00
CA ARG A 270 -22.88 7.89 8.01
C ARG A 270 -22.01 9.13 7.86
N LYS A 271 -22.35 10.08 6.98
CA LYS A 271 -21.65 11.37 6.85
C LYS A 271 -21.63 12.09 8.20
N ALA A 272 -22.79 12.30 8.81
CA ALA A 272 -22.90 12.95 10.12
C ALA A 272 -22.07 12.26 11.22
N LYS A 273 -21.97 10.93 11.18
CA LYS A 273 -21.15 10.18 12.12
C LYS A 273 -19.65 10.31 11.83
N LEU A 274 -19.23 10.21 10.58
CA LEU A 274 -17.83 10.30 10.17
C LEU A 274 -17.25 11.71 10.37
N ASP A 275 -18.07 12.74 10.15
CA ASP A 275 -17.72 14.14 10.41
C ASP A 275 -17.34 14.37 11.89
N ASN A 276 -17.97 13.62 12.80
CA ASN A 276 -17.61 13.70 14.22
C ASN A 276 -16.17 13.23 14.51
N PHE A 277 -15.58 12.44 13.61
CA PHE A 277 -14.24 11.85 13.73
C PHE A 277 -13.25 12.37 12.68
N ASN A 278 -13.63 13.37 11.88
CA ASN A 278 -12.82 13.88 10.76
C ASN A 278 -12.41 12.77 9.77
N LEU A 279 -13.33 11.84 9.50
CA LEU A 279 -13.11 10.75 8.56
C LEU A 279 -13.90 11.00 7.28
N PRO A 280 -13.33 10.71 6.08
CA PRO A 280 -14.06 10.83 4.84
C PRO A 280 -15.07 9.68 4.67
N LEU A 281 -16.20 9.96 4.02
CA LEU A 281 -17.06 8.91 3.49
C LEU A 281 -16.40 8.31 2.24
N GLN A 282 -15.87 7.11 2.40
CA GLN A 282 -15.31 6.34 1.28
C GLN A 282 -16.40 5.66 0.44
N PRO A 283 -16.15 5.38 -0.85
CA PRO A 283 -17.07 4.61 -1.67
C PRO A 283 -17.37 3.24 -1.06
N PHE A 284 -18.58 2.76 -1.31
CA PHE A 284 -19.07 1.46 -0.85
C PHE A 284 -20.07 0.89 -1.86
N ALA A 285 -20.39 -0.39 -1.75
CA ALA A 285 -21.35 -1.03 -2.63
C ALA A 285 -22.66 -1.40 -1.90
N VAL A 286 -23.76 -1.38 -2.65
CA VAL A 286 -25.11 -1.65 -2.19
C VAL A 286 -25.76 -2.68 -3.09
N ILE A 287 -26.39 -3.67 -2.47
CA ILE A 287 -27.25 -4.65 -3.12
C ILE A 287 -28.69 -4.28 -2.73
N ALA A 288 -29.50 -3.85 -3.68
CA ALA A 288 -30.87 -3.42 -3.45
C ALA A 288 -31.86 -4.41 -4.06
N GLY A 289 -32.94 -4.74 -3.34
CA GLY A 289 -34.03 -5.58 -3.83
C GLY A 289 -34.18 -6.93 -3.14
N GLU A 290 -35.23 -7.64 -3.52
CA GLU A 290 -35.57 -8.99 -3.05
C GLU A 290 -34.72 -10.05 -3.75
N THR A 291 -34.65 -11.27 -3.21
CA THR A 291 -33.63 -12.26 -3.60
C THR A 291 -33.57 -12.56 -5.10
N ASN A 292 -34.72 -12.50 -5.77
CA ASN A 292 -34.84 -12.81 -7.20
C ASN A 292 -34.81 -11.56 -8.11
N ASP A 293 -34.78 -10.36 -7.52
CA ASP A 293 -34.74 -9.08 -8.24
C ASP A 293 -33.76 -8.14 -7.53
N ILE A 294 -32.48 -8.53 -7.53
CA ILE A 294 -31.41 -7.74 -6.95
C ILE A 294 -30.78 -6.81 -7.98
N SER A 295 -30.40 -5.63 -7.52
CA SER A 295 -29.68 -4.63 -8.29
C SER A 295 -28.44 -4.17 -7.52
N CYS A 296 -27.29 -4.20 -8.17
CA CYS A 296 -26.00 -3.92 -7.53
C CYS A 296 -25.54 -2.52 -7.92
N HIS A 297 -25.06 -1.74 -6.95
CA HIS A 297 -24.64 -0.36 -7.16
C HIS A 297 -23.38 -0.03 -6.36
N ILE A 298 -22.51 0.81 -6.92
CA ILE A 298 -21.47 1.51 -6.16
C ILE A 298 -21.99 2.91 -5.82
N VAL A 299 -21.91 3.27 -4.55
CA VAL A 299 -22.16 4.62 -4.07
C VAL A 299 -20.82 5.32 -3.92
N PHE A 300 -20.62 6.35 -4.73
CA PHE A 300 -19.43 7.20 -4.68
C PHE A 300 -19.86 8.64 -4.43
N ASN A 301 -19.73 9.05 -3.17
CA ASN A 301 -20.31 10.28 -2.64
C ASN A 301 -21.84 10.34 -2.83
N GLU A 302 -22.34 11.13 -3.78
CA GLU A 302 -23.77 11.25 -4.12
C GLU A 302 -24.14 10.45 -5.38
N ASN A 303 -23.14 9.98 -6.13
CA ASN A 303 -23.35 9.26 -7.37
C ASN A 303 -23.59 7.77 -7.09
N LYS A 304 -24.49 7.18 -7.88
CA LYS A 304 -24.78 5.73 -7.85
C LYS A 304 -24.44 5.13 -9.21
N TYR A 305 -23.45 4.26 -9.27
CA TYR A 305 -23.08 3.53 -10.49
C TYR A 305 -23.70 2.14 -10.46
N LYS A 306 -24.52 1.82 -11.47
CA LYS A 306 -25.13 0.50 -11.58
C LYS A 306 -24.09 -0.55 -12.02
N CYS A 307 -24.12 -1.71 -11.40
CA CYS A 307 -23.28 -2.86 -11.70
C CYS A 307 -24.13 -4.07 -12.03
N ILE A 308 -23.60 -4.96 -12.88
CA ILE A 308 -24.29 -6.19 -13.30
C ILE A 308 -24.34 -7.27 -12.21
N SER A 309 -23.47 -7.19 -11.20
CA SER A 309 -23.35 -8.20 -10.13
C SER A 309 -22.61 -7.65 -8.91
N SER A 310 -22.70 -8.37 -7.78
CA SER A 310 -21.97 -8.05 -6.54
C SER A 310 -20.45 -8.18 -6.69
N ILE A 311 -20.00 -9.16 -7.49
CA ILE A 311 -18.57 -9.32 -7.81
C ILE A 311 -18.05 -8.17 -8.69
N ARG A 312 -18.87 -7.66 -9.62
CA ARG A 312 -18.51 -6.45 -10.38
C ARG A 312 -18.44 -5.22 -9.48
N CYS A 313 -19.33 -5.11 -8.48
CA CYS A 313 -19.20 -4.07 -7.46
C CYS A 313 -17.88 -4.17 -6.70
N LEU A 314 -17.48 -5.38 -6.27
CA LEU A 314 -16.21 -5.59 -5.58
C LEU A 314 -15.03 -5.15 -6.47
N GLU A 315 -15.00 -5.59 -7.71
CA GLU A 315 -13.95 -5.28 -8.68
C GLU A 315 -13.83 -3.77 -8.91
N LEU A 316 -14.94 -3.12 -9.26
CA LEU A 316 -14.92 -1.70 -9.58
C LEU A 316 -14.61 -0.85 -8.33
N LEU A 317 -15.09 -1.27 -7.15
CA LEU A 317 -14.73 -0.63 -5.88
C LEU A 317 -13.22 -0.71 -5.65
N PHE A 318 -12.63 -1.91 -5.79
CA PHE A 318 -11.19 -2.12 -5.71
C PHE A 318 -10.41 -1.23 -6.68
N LYS A 319 -10.82 -1.17 -7.95
CA LYS A 319 -10.21 -0.31 -8.96
C LYS A 319 -10.29 1.17 -8.60
N ILE A 320 -11.44 1.66 -8.10
CA ILE A 320 -11.64 3.04 -7.65
C ILE A 320 -10.69 3.39 -6.49
N PHE A 321 -10.56 2.52 -5.49
CA PHE A 321 -9.65 2.74 -4.36
C PHE A 321 -8.20 2.92 -4.84
N HIS A 322 -7.76 2.11 -5.80
CA HIS A 322 -6.42 2.19 -6.35
C HIS A 322 -6.21 3.38 -7.31
N ALA A 323 -7.16 3.66 -8.19
CA ALA A 323 -7.09 4.77 -9.15
C ALA A 323 -6.99 6.13 -8.45
N LEU A 324 -7.75 6.31 -7.37
CA LEU A 324 -7.79 7.55 -6.60
C LEU A 324 -6.87 7.53 -5.37
N ASN A 325 -6.09 6.47 -5.17
CA ASN A 325 -5.22 6.30 -4.01
C ASN A 325 -5.95 6.54 -2.67
N LEU A 326 -7.17 6.03 -2.57
CA LEU A 326 -8.02 6.22 -1.40
C LEU A 326 -7.62 5.30 -0.27
N GLU A 327 -7.73 5.80 0.96
CA GLU A 327 -7.70 4.93 2.13
C GLU A 327 -9.02 4.14 2.17
N TYR A 328 -8.93 2.82 2.25
CA TYR A 328 -10.10 2.00 2.53
C TYR A 328 -10.78 2.45 3.84
N PRO A 329 -12.10 2.25 3.98
CA PRO A 329 -12.80 2.58 5.22
C PRO A 329 -12.02 2.04 6.42
N TYR A 330 -11.84 2.87 7.45
CA TYR A 330 -10.96 2.65 8.63
C TYR A 330 -11.17 1.28 9.33
N LEU A 331 -12.25 0.61 9.00
CA LEU A 331 -12.53 -0.78 9.29
C LEU A 331 -11.59 -1.68 8.46
N ALA A 332 -10.33 -1.67 8.89
CA ALA A 332 -9.06 -2.11 8.29
C ALA A 332 -8.97 -3.53 7.68
N PHE A 333 -10.10 -4.21 7.47
CA PHE A 333 -10.19 -5.60 7.07
C PHE A 333 -10.34 -5.78 5.57
N ALA A 334 -11.08 -4.87 4.90
CA ALA A 334 -11.26 -4.87 3.46
C ALA A 334 -9.95 -4.53 2.73
N GLN A 335 -9.20 -3.54 3.23
CA GLN A 335 -7.89 -3.13 2.70
C GLN A 335 -6.91 -4.30 2.66
N GLN A 336 -6.67 -4.92 3.82
CA GLN A 336 -5.63 -5.94 3.95
C GLN A 336 -6.01 -7.22 3.21
N LEU A 337 -7.29 -7.58 3.17
CA LEU A 337 -7.74 -8.74 2.40
C LEU A 337 -7.61 -8.48 0.90
N MET A 338 -8.04 -7.33 0.40
CA MET A 338 -7.92 -7.00 -1.03
C MET A 338 -6.46 -6.81 -1.45
N GLU A 339 -5.63 -6.11 -0.68
CA GLU A 339 -4.20 -5.95 -0.97
C GLU A 339 -3.45 -7.31 -0.92
N VAL A 340 -3.65 -8.11 0.13
CA VAL A 340 -2.94 -9.40 0.27
C VAL A 340 -3.43 -10.43 -0.76
N ALA A 341 -4.74 -10.52 -0.96
CA ALA A 341 -5.31 -11.58 -1.78
C ALA A 341 -5.34 -11.25 -3.28
N MET A 342 -5.52 -9.98 -3.66
CA MET A 342 -5.57 -9.57 -5.07
C MET A 342 -4.22 -9.07 -5.58
N MET A 343 -3.47 -8.30 -4.77
CA MET A 343 -2.19 -7.77 -5.22
C MET A 343 -1.02 -8.71 -4.96
N GLY A 344 -1.25 -9.82 -4.25
CA GLY A 344 -0.33 -10.95 -4.11
C GLY A 344 1.07 -10.51 -3.72
N GLY A 345 1.23 -9.80 -2.58
CA GLY A 345 2.52 -9.52 -1.93
C GLY A 345 3.71 -9.13 -2.85
N SER A 346 3.47 -8.51 -4.00
CA SER A 346 4.47 -8.31 -5.05
C SER A 346 4.73 -6.81 -5.26
N GLU A 347 5.92 -6.36 -4.85
CA GLU A 347 6.60 -5.34 -5.65
C GLU A 347 6.96 -5.97 -7.01
N PRO A 348 6.88 -5.23 -8.12
CA PRO A 348 7.10 -5.78 -9.46
C PRO A 348 8.52 -6.34 -9.60
N GLU A 349 8.60 -7.58 -10.10
CA GLU A 349 9.85 -8.24 -10.45
C GLU A 349 10.43 -7.59 -11.72
N PRO A 350 11.72 -7.21 -11.76
CA PRO A 350 12.29 -6.57 -12.94
C PRO A 350 12.41 -7.57 -14.10
N ALA A 351 11.94 -7.14 -15.27
CA ALA A 351 12.05 -7.86 -16.53
C ALA A 351 13.49 -8.32 -16.79
N VAL A 352 13.65 -9.61 -17.12
CA VAL A 352 14.91 -10.19 -17.58
C VAL A 352 15.24 -9.58 -18.94
N GLN A 353 16.37 -8.89 -19.05
CA GLN A 353 16.95 -8.49 -20.34
C GLN A 353 18.37 -9.04 -20.52
N PRO A 354 18.79 -9.32 -21.78
CA PRO A 354 20.00 -10.07 -22.09
C PRO A 354 21.27 -9.25 -21.86
N GLU A 355 22.39 -9.92 -21.55
CA GLU A 355 23.69 -9.29 -21.31
C GLU A 355 24.18 -8.45 -22.51
N PRO A 356 24.53 -7.17 -22.34
CA PRO A 356 25.14 -6.37 -23.39
C PRO A 356 26.67 -6.53 -23.41
N THR A 357 27.16 -6.83 -24.61
CA THR A 357 28.56 -6.90 -25.00
C THR A 357 29.25 -5.53 -24.83
N VAL A 358 30.40 -5.53 -24.17
CA VAL A 358 31.18 -4.33 -23.81
C VAL A 358 31.93 -3.77 -25.02
N GLN A 359 31.78 -2.47 -25.29
CA GLN A 359 32.81 -1.67 -25.97
C GLN A 359 33.11 -0.37 -25.19
N PRO A 360 34.36 0.13 -25.16
CA PRO A 360 34.79 1.20 -24.26
C PRO A 360 34.65 2.61 -24.87
N LEU A 361 34.13 3.55 -24.07
CA LEU A 361 34.15 4.99 -24.31
C LEU A 361 35.54 5.61 -24.01
N PRO A 362 35.98 6.65 -24.74
CA PRO A 362 37.10 7.49 -24.34
C PRO A 362 36.68 8.78 -23.60
N LEU A 363 37.28 8.92 -22.40
CA LEU A 363 37.92 10.07 -21.73
C LEU A 363 37.32 11.49 -21.68
N MET A 364 37.14 11.93 -20.42
CA MET A 364 36.83 13.26 -19.87
C MET A 364 37.73 14.41 -20.34
N GLN A 365 37.14 15.62 -20.32
CA GLN A 365 37.81 16.84 -19.81
C GLN A 365 36.85 17.65 -18.91
N LEU A 366 37.37 18.13 -17.79
CA LEU A 366 36.81 19.06 -16.76
C LEU A 366 37.81 20.26 -16.67
N PRO A 367 37.56 21.32 -15.90
CA PRO A 367 36.45 22.30 -15.91
C PRO A 367 36.99 23.76 -15.86
N THR A 368 36.14 24.77 -16.02
CA THR A 368 36.45 26.14 -15.56
C THR A 368 35.21 26.81 -14.96
N ASP A 369 35.26 27.03 -13.64
CA ASP A 369 34.49 28.00 -12.84
C ASP A 369 35.21 29.38 -12.85
N PRO A 370 34.76 30.47 -12.16
CA PRO A 370 33.55 30.66 -11.33
C PRO A 370 32.80 32.01 -11.58
N GLY A 371 31.64 32.19 -10.93
CA GLY A 371 30.96 33.49 -10.85
C GLY A 371 29.97 33.61 -9.68
N SER A 372 30.36 34.38 -8.67
CA SER A 372 29.67 34.72 -7.42
C SER A 372 28.38 35.55 -7.60
N ALA A 373 27.37 35.34 -6.74
CA ALA A 373 26.62 36.43 -6.07
C ALA A 373 25.71 35.90 -4.96
N ALA A 374 25.75 36.59 -3.81
CA ALA A 374 24.93 36.41 -2.62
C ALA A 374 23.71 37.34 -2.60
N SER A 375 22.65 36.99 -1.85
CA SER A 375 21.68 37.84 -1.10
C SER A 375 20.55 36.94 -0.55
N SER A 376 20.40 36.68 0.75
CA SER A 376 19.94 37.53 1.87
C SER A 376 18.40 37.61 2.04
N SER A 377 17.93 37.00 3.15
CA SER A 377 16.88 37.46 4.09
C SER A 377 15.41 37.42 3.66
N TYR A 378 14.57 36.66 4.38
CA TYR A 378 13.72 37.18 5.48
C TYR A 378 13.03 36.03 6.23
N CYS A 379 13.17 36.02 7.56
CA CYS A 379 12.45 35.15 8.50
C CYS A 379 11.28 35.90 9.14
N SER A 380 10.17 35.20 9.32
CA SER A 380 9.09 35.45 10.29
C SER A 380 8.24 34.17 10.31
N GLY A 381 7.97 33.43 11.38
CA GLY A 381 8.03 33.68 12.81
C GLY A 381 6.72 33.17 13.42
N GLU A 382 6.73 31.91 13.90
CA GLU A 382 5.84 31.23 14.90
C GLU A 382 4.30 31.24 14.65
N VAL A 383 3.51 30.21 14.96
CA VAL A 383 3.31 29.56 16.26
C VAL A 383 2.79 28.12 16.07
N SER A 384 3.32 27.21 16.88
CA SER A 384 2.97 25.79 17.01
C SER A 384 1.63 25.55 17.70
N GLY A 385 0.79 24.73 17.09
CA GLY A 385 -0.36 24.08 17.73
C GLY A 385 -0.27 22.58 17.48
N GLU A 386 0.13 21.81 18.50
CA GLU A 386 0.30 20.36 18.40
C GLU A 386 -1.04 19.67 18.12
N ALA A 387 -1.24 19.28 16.86
CA ALA A 387 -2.27 18.35 16.44
C ALA A 387 -1.88 16.94 16.92
N THR A 388 -2.52 16.43 17.96
CA THR A 388 -2.35 15.01 18.33
C THR A 388 -3.19 14.17 17.37
N THR A 389 -2.52 13.67 16.34
CA THR A 389 -3.06 12.91 15.22
C THR A 389 -3.50 11.50 15.65
N CYS A 390 -4.49 10.94 14.95
CA CYS A 390 -4.77 9.51 14.99
C CYS A 390 -3.49 8.76 14.59
N PHE A 391 -3.00 7.86 15.44
CA PHE A 391 -1.76 7.14 15.16
C PHE A 391 -1.89 6.28 13.89
N LYS A 392 -1.18 6.68 12.84
CA LYS A 392 -1.09 5.94 11.57
C LYS A 392 -0.05 4.83 11.72
N TRP A 393 -0.48 3.58 11.60
CA TRP A 393 0.40 2.41 11.65
C TRP A 393 1.29 2.36 10.42
N SER A 394 2.50 2.92 10.51
CA SER A 394 3.54 2.74 9.50
C SER A 394 4.00 1.28 9.45
N ASN A 395 4.64 0.87 8.35
CA ASN A 395 5.25 -0.45 8.25
C ASN A 395 6.28 -0.70 9.36
N GLU A 396 7.03 0.32 9.73
CA GLU A 396 7.98 0.29 10.85
C GLU A 396 7.27 0.02 12.19
N ALA A 397 6.18 0.74 12.49
CA ALA A 397 5.39 0.52 13.70
C ALA A 397 4.77 -0.88 13.75
N ILE A 398 4.32 -1.40 12.61
CA ILE A 398 3.78 -2.76 12.50
C ILE A 398 4.85 -3.80 12.79
N LEU A 399 6.04 -3.65 12.20
CA LEU A 399 7.17 -4.56 12.44
C LEU A 399 7.61 -4.53 13.90
N LEU A 400 7.69 -3.34 14.50
CA LEU A 400 8.02 -3.20 15.91
C LEU A 400 6.97 -3.86 16.82
N LEU A 401 5.68 -3.72 16.52
CA LEU A 401 4.61 -4.37 17.28
C LEU A 401 4.74 -5.90 17.22
N VAL A 402 4.97 -6.47 16.04
CA VAL A 402 5.14 -7.92 15.86
C VAL A 402 6.40 -8.43 16.58
N TYR A 403 7.50 -7.69 16.46
CA TYR A 403 8.76 -8.01 17.14
C TYR A 403 8.60 -8.00 18.66
N THR A 404 8.02 -6.92 19.18
CA THR A 404 7.81 -6.72 20.62
C THR A 404 6.81 -7.74 21.17
N TYR A 405 5.73 -8.05 20.45
CA TYR A 405 4.84 -9.14 20.86
C TYR A 405 5.61 -10.46 21.03
N LYS A 406 6.49 -10.78 20.08
CA LYS A 406 7.28 -12.01 20.11
C LYS A 406 8.27 -12.05 21.27
N SER A 407 8.86 -10.92 21.68
CA SER A 407 9.72 -10.88 22.86
C SER A 407 8.96 -11.07 24.18
N TYR A 408 7.66 -10.75 24.20
CA TYR A 408 6.76 -10.91 25.35
C TYR A 408 5.84 -12.15 25.25
N GLU A 409 6.05 -13.05 24.29
CA GLU A 409 5.19 -14.22 24.04
C GLU A 409 5.05 -15.14 25.28
N ALA A 410 6.14 -15.30 26.05
CA ALA A 410 6.14 -16.07 27.29
C ALA A 410 5.29 -15.41 28.40
N ASP A 411 5.15 -14.09 28.40
CA ASP A 411 4.32 -13.38 29.38
C ASP A 411 2.81 -13.60 29.11
N PHE A 412 2.42 -13.92 27.87
CA PHE A 412 1.04 -14.26 27.53
C PHE A 412 0.63 -15.68 27.95
N THR A 413 1.60 -16.60 28.01
CA THR A 413 1.36 -18.04 28.26
C THR A 413 1.73 -18.48 29.68
N SER A 414 2.62 -17.76 30.36
CA SER A 414 3.11 -18.14 31.69
C SER A 414 2.11 -18.00 32.84
N GLY A 415 0.99 -17.28 32.63
CA GLY A 415 -0.02 -17.00 33.66
C GLY A 415 0.45 -16.08 34.81
N LYS A 416 1.72 -15.64 34.80
CA LYS A 416 2.34 -14.80 35.85
C LYS A 416 1.99 -13.32 35.70
N VAL A 417 1.67 -12.89 34.49
CA VAL A 417 1.32 -11.50 34.16
C VAL A 417 0.00 -11.52 33.41
N SER A 418 -0.93 -10.63 33.76
CA SER A 418 -2.19 -10.53 33.02
C SER A 418 -1.92 -10.08 31.59
N GLN A 419 -2.68 -10.61 30.62
CA GLN A 419 -2.55 -10.20 29.22
C GLN A 419 -2.71 -8.69 29.05
N LYS A 420 -3.60 -8.06 29.82
CA LYS A 420 -3.77 -6.60 29.86
C LYS A 420 -2.44 -5.90 30.18
N MET A 421 -1.77 -6.32 31.25
CA MET A 421 -0.50 -5.72 31.66
C MET A 421 0.60 -5.99 30.63
N THR A 422 0.62 -7.16 30.00
CA THR A 422 1.57 -7.47 28.92
C THR A 422 1.38 -6.55 27.72
N TRP A 423 0.14 -6.23 27.34
CA TRP A 423 -0.13 -5.26 26.27
C TRP A 423 0.27 -3.82 26.64
N GLU A 424 0.11 -3.41 27.90
CA GLU A 424 0.63 -2.10 28.35
C GLU A 424 2.16 -2.05 28.30
N LYS A 425 2.86 -3.14 28.65
CA LYS A 425 4.32 -3.22 28.47
C LYS A 425 4.73 -3.07 27.00
N ILE A 426 4.01 -3.74 26.09
CA ILE A 426 4.27 -3.62 24.63
C ILE A 426 4.03 -2.20 24.16
N SER A 427 2.95 -1.56 24.60
CA SER A 427 2.64 -0.16 24.28
C SER A 427 3.73 0.80 24.76
N LYS A 428 4.28 0.60 25.96
CA LYS A 428 5.41 1.40 26.44
C LYS A 428 6.65 1.29 25.54
N VAL A 429 6.98 0.09 25.07
CA VAL A 429 8.08 -0.11 24.11
C VAL A 429 7.80 0.60 22.79
N MET A 430 6.55 0.62 22.34
CA MET A 430 6.15 1.37 21.15
C MET A 430 6.35 2.88 21.36
N GLU A 431 5.93 3.42 22.50
CA GLU A 431 6.09 4.84 22.85
C GLU A 431 7.57 5.25 22.91
N GLU A 432 8.44 4.41 23.48
CA GLU A 432 9.89 4.60 23.52
C GLU A 432 10.54 4.65 22.13
N ASN A 433 9.86 4.11 21.11
CA ASN A 433 10.29 4.14 19.70
C ASN A 433 9.49 5.15 18.87
N ASN A 434 9.02 6.24 19.49
CA ASN A 434 8.28 7.32 18.84
C ASN A 434 6.94 6.86 18.20
N HIS A 435 6.35 5.79 18.71
CA HIS A 435 5.03 5.33 18.28
C HIS A 435 4.02 5.43 19.41
N ILE A 436 3.24 6.52 19.41
CA ILE A 436 2.28 6.82 20.47
C ILE A 436 1.03 5.95 20.31
N VAL A 437 1.03 4.78 20.95
CA VAL A 437 -0.08 3.80 20.94
C VAL A 437 -0.29 3.18 22.31
N SER A 438 -1.55 2.96 22.68
CA SER A 438 -1.94 2.29 23.95
C SER A 438 -1.98 0.77 23.84
N GLY A 439 -1.91 0.05 24.97
CA GLY A 439 -1.99 -1.41 25.00
C GLY A 439 -3.20 -2.00 24.27
N PRO A 440 -4.43 -1.45 24.44
CA PRO A 440 -5.60 -1.86 23.65
C PRO A 440 -5.45 -1.63 22.14
N GLN A 441 -4.74 -0.59 21.70
CA GLN A 441 -4.47 -0.36 20.26
C GLN A 441 -3.50 -1.41 19.71
N CYS A 442 -2.46 -1.77 20.46
CA CYS A 442 -1.54 -2.85 20.13
C CYS A 442 -2.26 -4.20 20.00
N LEU A 443 -3.08 -4.57 21.00
CA LEU A 443 -3.91 -5.78 20.98
C LEU A 443 -4.85 -5.81 19.77
N SER A 444 -5.57 -4.70 19.55
CA SER A 444 -6.51 -4.61 18.42
C SER A 444 -5.78 -4.80 17.09
N LYS A 445 -4.68 -4.07 16.86
CA LYS A 445 -3.88 -4.20 15.64
C LYS A 445 -3.32 -5.61 15.48
N PHE A 446 -2.80 -6.21 16.55
CA PHE A 446 -2.25 -7.56 16.52
C PHE A 446 -3.30 -8.63 16.21
N ASN A 447 -4.47 -8.58 16.85
CA ASN A 447 -5.56 -9.50 16.54
C ASN A 447 -6.05 -9.36 15.10
N CYS A 448 -6.11 -8.13 14.57
CA CYS A 448 -6.42 -7.90 13.17
C CYS A 448 -5.39 -8.61 12.27
N MET A 449 -4.09 -8.40 12.53
CA MET A 449 -3.02 -9.06 11.77
C MET A 449 -3.05 -10.58 11.89
N LYS A 450 -3.34 -11.14 13.07
CA LYS A 450 -3.48 -12.58 13.27
C LYS A 450 -4.63 -13.17 12.44
N MET A 451 -5.76 -12.46 12.34
CA MET A 451 -6.89 -12.88 11.52
C MET A 451 -6.59 -12.76 10.04
N THR A 452 -6.00 -11.64 9.60
CA THR A 452 -5.52 -11.46 8.22
C THR A 452 -4.53 -12.57 7.85
N PHE A 453 -3.60 -12.91 8.75
CA PHE A 453 -2.64 -14.00 8.54
C PHE A 453 -3.32 -15.36 8.47
N ARG A 454 -4.31 -15.65 9.33
CA ARG A 454 -5.07 -16.91 9.26
C ARG A 454 -5.86 -17.02 7.96
N LEU A 455 -6.58 -15.96 7.58
CA LEU A 455 -7.29 -15.93 6.30
C LEU A 455 -6.32 -16.02 5.12
N SER A 456 -5.18 -15.31 5.16
CA SER A 456 -4.16 -15.44 4.11
C SER A 456 -3.59 -16.85 4.06
N VAL A 457 -3.33 -17.50 5.20
CA VAL A 457 -2.84 -18.89 5.24
C VAL A 457 -3.89 -19.86 4.69
N ILE A 458 -5.16 -19.69 5.05
CA ILE A 458 -6.26 -20.50 4.51
C ILE A 458 -6.37 -20.28 2.99
N ILE A 459 -6.31 -19.03 2.54
CA ILE A 459 -6.34 -18.65 1.12
C ILE A 459 -5.12 -19.24 0.38
N THR A 460 -3.90 -19.09 0.91
CA THR A 460 -2.65 -19.65 0.36
C THR A 460 -2.63 -21.19 0.36
N GLN A 461 -3.28 -21.83 1.33
CA GLN A 461 -3.47 -23.29 1.39
C GLN A 461 -4.49 -23.76 0.34
N SER A 462 -5.62 -23.07 0.21
CA SER A 462 -6.63 -23.33 -0.82
C SER A 462 -6.11 -23.03 -2.24
N LEU A 463 -5.15 -22.11 -2.38
CA LEU A 463 -4.45 -21.78 -3.61
C LEU A 463 -3.38 -22.81 -4.03
N GLY A 464 -3.10 -23.83 -3.22
CA GLY A 464 -2.09 -24.85 -3.52
C GLY A 464 -0.64 -24.37 -3.45
N THR A 465 -0.37 -23.19 -2.89
CA THR A 465 0.95 -22.56 -2.87
C THR A 465 1.89 -22.99 -1.73
N ILE A 466 1.50 -23.96 -0.90
CA ILE A 466 2.40 -24.56 0.11
C ILE A 466 2.45 -26.07 -0.11
N GLN A 467 3.53 -26.54 -0.73
CA GLN A 467 3.96 -27.93 -0.59
C GLN A 467 4.54 -28.10 0.81
N ASP A 468 3.82 -28.86 1.65
CA ASP A 468 4.18 -29.42 2.96
C ASP A 468 3.35 -28.89 4.16
N PRO A 469 2.27 -29.61 4.54
CA PRO A 469 1.40 -29.28 5.67
C PRO A 469 2.00 -29.59 7.06
N SER A 470 3.20 -30.18 7.15
CA SER A 470 3.67 -30.79 8.40
C SER A 470 4.25 -29.80 9.43
N HIS A 471 4.40 -28.51 9.11
CA HIS A 471 5.07 -27.55 9.99
C HIS A 471 4.22 -26.37 10.49
N THR A 472 2.94 -26.25 10.10
CA THR A 472 2.11 -25.07 10.45
C THR A 472 1.19 -25.25 11.67
N VAL A 473 1.10 -26.44 12.26
CA VAL A 473 0.16 -26.73 13.37
C VAL A 473 0.65 -26.19 14.74
N SER A 474 1.89 -25.73 14.86
CA SER A 474 2.47 -25.37 16.18
C SER A 474 2.09 -23.97 16.72
N LEU A 475 1.28 -23.17 16.01
CA LEU A 475 0.92 -21.80 16.45
C LEU A 475 -0.58 -21.63 16.77
N CYS A 476 -1.38 -22.70 16.65
CA CYS A 476 -2.81 -22.67 16.96
C CYS A 476 -3.17 -23.19 18.35
N ASN A 477 -2.23 -23.80 19.08
CA ASN A 477 -2.42 -24.23 20.46
C ASN A 477 -1.37 -23.56 21.34
N HIS A 478 -1.66 -22.33 21.79
CA HIS A 478 -1.44 -21.79 23.14
C HIS A 478 -1.87 -20.33 23.22
#